data_AF-A0A7R9SVN9-F1
#
_entry.id   AF-A0A7R9SVN9-F1
#
_cell.length_a   1.000
_cell.length_b   1.000
_cell.length_c   1.000
_cell.angle_alpha   90.00
_cell.angle_beta   90.00
_cell.angle_gamma   90.00
#
_symmetry.space_group_name_H-M   'P 1'
#
loop_
_entity.id
_entity.type
_entity.pdbx_description
1 polymer ?
#
loop_
_entity_poly.entity_id
_entity_poly.type
_entity_poly.pdbx_seq_one_letter_code
_entity_poly.pdbx_strand_id
1 'polypeptide(L)'
;GCLSTLVSQMHRHLIDRNPQLQSSFPLSALPDNPALYDLASTLAAGSQVQAHEGREPVALMVVQPGERNSFDQHWIQAKMWEDHRVNMIRRTLAQVANEGVVEEDGSLSIDGHHITLVYFRAGYTPDDYPTEKEWSARLLLEQAHSVKCPNIACHL
;
A
#
# COMPACT_ATOMS: atom_id res chain seq x y z
N GLY A 1 1.20 -6.82 -8.19
CA GLY A 1 1.90 -6.84 -6.88
C GLY A 1 3.38 -6.63 -7.13
N CYS A 2 4.17 -6.34 -6.11
CA CYS A 2 5.57 -5.95 -6.26
C CYS A 2 6.44 -7.12 -6.71
N LEU A 3 6.15 -8.32 -6.21
CA LEU A 3 6.92 -9.51 -6.56
C LEU A 3 6.85 -9.85 -8.06
N SER A 4 5.80 -9.46 -8.78
CA SER A 4 5.72 -9.74 -10.22
C SER A 4 6.76 -8.97 -11.04
N THR A 5 7.11 -7.74 -10.61
CA THR A 5 8.21 -6.97 -11.20
C THR A 5 9.54 -7.70 -11.00
N LEU A 6 9.80 -8.18 -9.78
CA LEU A 6 11.03 -8.90 -9.44
C LEU A 6 11.14 -10.25 -10.18
N VAL A 7 10.04 -10.99 -10.32
CA VAL A 7 10.01 -12.25 -11.09
C VAL A 7 10.30 -12.00 -12.57
N SER A 8 9.73 -10.93 -13.16
CA SER A 8 10.06 -10.56 -14.54
C SER A 8 11.55 -10.24 -14.71
N GLN A 9 12.13 -9.45 -13.78
CA GLN A 9 13.56 -9.13 -13.78
C GLN A 9 14.44 -10.38 -13.59
N MET A 10 14.03 -11.31 -12.73
CA MET A 10 14.71 -12.59 -12.52
C MET A 10 14.71 -13.42 -13.81
N HIS A 11 13.56 -13.58 -14.48
CA HIS A 11 13.49 -14.30 -15.76
C HIS A 11 14.36 -13.64 -16.83
N ARG A 12 14.31 -12.31 -16.94
CA ARG A 12 15.19 -11.55 -17.85
C ARG A 12 16.66 -11.86 -17.57
N HIS A 13 17.09 -11.82 -16.31
CA HIS A 13 18.45 -12.13 -15.89
C HIS A 13 18.87 -13.58 -16.22
N LEU A 14 17.99 -14.56 -15.96
CA LEU A 14 18.27 -15.96 -16.22
C LEU A 14 18.39 -16.27 -17.71
N ILE A 15 17.51 -15.69 -18.54
CA ILE A 15 17.58 -15.86 -20.00
C ILE A 15 18.84 -15.19 -20.53
N ASP A 16 19.13 -13.96 -20.12
CA ASP A 16 20.30 -13.18 -20.58
C ASP A 16 21.61 -13.93 -20.33
N ARG A 17 21.77 -14.57 -19.16
CA ARG A 17 22.98 -15.32 -18.81
C ARG A 17 23.15 -16.65 -19.56
N ASN A 18 22.09 -17.20 -20.18
CA ASN A 18 22.11 -18.57 -20.70
C ASN A 18 21.82 -18.61 -22.21
N PRO A 19 22.84 -18.78 -23.08
CA PRO A 19 22.66 -18.80 -24.54
C PRO A 19 21.65 -19.84 -25.04
N GLN A 20 21.56 -20.99 -24.38
CA GLN A 20 20.57 -22.02 -24.70
C GLN A 20 19.14 -21.52 -24.44
N LEU A 21 18.92 -20.84 -23.31
CA LEU A 21 17.61 -20.25 -23.00
C LEU A 21 17.27 -19.11 -23.96
N GLN A 22 18.24 -18.28 -24.36
CA GLN A 22 18.00 -17.22 -25.34
C GLN A 22 17.45 -17.75 -26.67
N SER A 23 17.92 -18.93 -27.10
CA SER A 23 17.46 -19.56 -28.35
C SER A 23 16.01 -20.05 -28.29
N SER A 24 15.54 -20.47 -27.11
CA SER A 24 14.17 -20.93 -26.89
C SER A 24 13.21 -19.83 -26.42
N PHE A 25 13.74 -18.82 -25.74
CA PHE A 25 13.00 -17.74 -25.09
C PHE A 25 13.69 -16.40 -25.41
N PRO A 26 13.34 -15.74 -26.53
CA PRO A 26 13.94 -14.46 -26.85
C PRO A 26 13.52 -13.40 -25.81
N LEU A 27 14.47 -12.58 -25.35
CA LEU A 27 14.23 -11.54 -24.34
C LEU A 27 13.17 -10.51 -24.74
N SER A 28 12.95 -10.31 -26.05
CA SER A 28 11.92 -9.44 -26.60
C SER A 28 10.50 -9.97 -26.40
N ALA A 29 10.33 -11.28 -26.17
CA ALA A 29 9.03 -11.87 -25.86
C ALA A 29 8.63 -11.70 -24.40
N LEU A 30 9.56 -11.29 -23.52
CA LEU A 30 9.27 -11.02 -22.12
C LEU A 30 8.86 -9.54 -21.94
N PRO A 31 7.59 -9.25 -21.63
CA PRO A 31 7.14 -7.88 -21.43
C PRO A 31 7.73 -7.27 -20.16
N ASP A 32 7.92 -5.95 -20.19
CA ASP A 32 8.29 -5.22 -18.98
C ASP A 32 7.13 -5.20 -17.99
N ASN A 33 7.48 -5.19 -16.70
CA ASN A 33 6.51 -5.21 -15.62
C ASN A 33 6.80 -4.09 -14.60
N PRO A 34 6.31 -2.87 -14.86
CA PRO A 34 6.54 -1.71 -13.99
C PRO A 34 5.64 -1.67 -12.75
N ALA A 35 4.86 -2.72 -12.47
CA ALA A 35 3.79 -2.70 -11.47
C ALA A 35 4.20 -2.20 -10.06
N LEU A 36 5.41 -2.53 -9.59
CA LEU A 36 5.92 -1.98 -8.32
C LEU A 36 6.02 -0.45 -8.34
N TYR A 37 6.62 0.09 -9.40
CA TYR A 37 6.89 1.52 -9.52
C TYR A 37 5.60 2.30 -9.78
N ASP A 38 4.75 1.79 -10.66
CA ASP A 38 3.47 2.42 -10.96
C ASP A 38 2.55 2.45 -9.74
N LEU A 39 2.53 1.36 -8.96
CA LEU A 39 1.75 1.31 -7.71
C LEU A 39 2.28 2.30 -6.67
N ALA A 40 3.59 2.33 -6.44
CA ALA A 40 4.19 3.27 -5.49
C ALA A 40 3.95 4.73 -5.90
N SER A 41 4.11 5.03 -7.19
CA SER A 41 3.83 6.35 -7.77
C SER A 41 2.36 6.76 -7.61
N THR A 42 1.44 5.84 -7.90
CA THR A 42 -0.01 6.12 -7.78
C THR A 42 -0.41 6.37 -6.32
N LEU A 43 0.10 5.57 -5.38
CA LEU A 43 -0.18 5.77 -3.96
C LEU A 43 0.46 7.06 -3.45
N ALA A 44 1.68 7.40 -3.87
CA ALA A 44 2.32 8.65 -3.50
C ALA A 44 1.54 9.86 -4.02
N ALA A 45 1.11 9.83 -5.28
CA ALA A 45 0.29 10.89 -5.86
C ALA A 45 -1.04 11.05 -5.11
N GLY A 46 -1.74 9.95 -4.80
CA GLY A 46 -2.97 10.00 -4.01
C GLY A 46 -2.77 10.60 -2.62
N SER A 47 -1.66 10.28 -1.96
CA SER A 47 -1.29 10.86 -0.68
C SER A 47 -1.00 12.36 -0.77
N GLN A 48 -0.28 12.80 -1.81
CA GLN A 48 0.11 14.19 -2.00
C GLN A 48 -1.07 15.10 -2.32
N VAL A 49 -2.10 14.61 -3.02
CA VAL A 49 -3.33 15.38 -3.29
C VAL A 49 -4.05 15.78 -2.00
N GLN A 50 -3.93 14.97 -0.95
CA GLN A 50 -4.53 15.23 0.36
C GLN A 50 -3.55 15.85 1.37
N ALA A 51 -2.37 16.27 0.93
CA ALA A 51 -1.39 16.93 1.79
C ALA A 51 -1.86 18.34 2.18
N HIS A 52 -1.71 18.68 3.46
CA HIS A 52 -1.99 20.01 3.99
C HIS A 52 -0.67 20.77 4.20
N GLU A 53 -0.66 22.07 3.94
CA GLU A 53 0.53 22.91 4.18
C GLU A 53 0.97 22.81 5.65
N GLY A 54 2.27 22.56 5.86
CA GLY A 54 2.86 22.45 7.19
C GLY A 54 2.68 21.10 7.90
N ARG A 55 2.01 20.12 7.29
CA ARG A 55 1.91 18.73 7.80
C ARG A 55 2.55 17.76 6.83
N GLU A 56 3.52 16.97 7.27
CA GLU A 56 4.09 15.92 6.44
C GLU A 56 3.02 14.86 6.13
N PRO A 57 2.78 14.52 4.84
CA PRO A 57 1.79 13.52 4.48
C PRO A 57 2.32 12.11 4.77
N VAL A 58 1.52 11.32 5.49
CA VAL A 58 1.83 9.93 5.78
C VAL A 58 0.74 9.02 5.22
N ALA A 59 1.13 8.01 4.47
CA ALA A 59 0.23 6.94 4.06
C ALA A 59 0.10 5.89 5.17
N LEU A 60 -1.10 5.34 5.34
CA LEU A 60 -1.39 4.21 6.19
C LEU A 60 -1.57 2.97 5.32
N MET A 61 -0.85 1.89 5.61
CA MET A 61 -1.17 0.56 5.11
C MET A 61 -1.88 -0.24 6.20
N VAL A 62 -3.13 -0.61 5.95
CA VAL A 62 -3.90 -1.49 6.84
C VAL A 62 -3.52 -2.93 6.55
N VAL A 63 -3.00 -3.66 7.54
CA VAL A 63 -2.44 -5.02 7.38
C VAL A 63 -3.09 -6.04 8.32
N GLN A 64 -3.01 -7.32 7.97
CA GLN A 64 -3.50 -8.39 8.82
C GLN A 64 -2.56 -8.62 10.02
N PRO A 65 -3.08 -9.04 11.19
CA PRO A 65 -2.24 -9.53 12.28
C PRO A 65 -1.41 -10.73 11.81
N GLY A 66 -0.08 -10.68 11.97
CA GLY A 66 0.80 -11.78 11.57
C GLY A 66 0.99 -11.95 10.06
N GLU A 67 0.79 -10.89 9.28
CA GLU A 67 0.99 -10.84 7.82
C GLU A 67 2.27 -11.57 7.34
N ARG A 68 2.09 -12.57 6.48
CA ARG A 68 3.19 -13.41 5.96
C ARG A 68 3.74 -12.87 4.64
N ASN A 69 2.95 -12.13 3.87
CA ASN A 69 3.36 -11.50 2.61
C ASN A 69 3.90 -10.09 2.84
N SER A 70 4.63 -9.90 3.93
CA SER A 70 5.15 -8.60 4.33
C SER A 70 6.20 -8.08 3.34
N PHE A 71 6.99 -8.95 2.70
CA PHE A 71 8.00 -8.52 1.74
C PHE A 71 7.41 -7.80 0.52
N ASP A 72 6.29 -8.29 -0.04
CA ASP A 72 5.58 -7.59 -1.13
C ASP A 72 5.17 -6.17 -0.70
N GLN A 73 4.73 -6.01 0.55
CA GLN A 73 4.30 -4.74 1.11
C GLN A 73 5.48 -3.79 1.41
N HIS A 74 6.59 -4.29 1.95
CA HIS A 74 7.76 -3.48 2.28
C HIS A 74 8.41 -2.88 1.03
N TRP A 75 8.35 -3.57 -0.12
CA TRP A 75 8.81 -3.00 -1.38
C TRP A 75 8.01 -1.76 -1.80
N ILE A 76 6.69 -1.74 -1.58
CA ILE A 76 5.85 -0.56 -1.82
C ILE A 76 6.29 0.59 -0.92
N GLN A 77 6.39 0.31 0.39
CA GLN A 77 6.78 1.31 1.39
C GLN A 77 8.16 1.91 1.08
N ALA A 78 9.13 1.06 0.74
CA ALA A 78 10.47 1.51 0.36
C ALA A 78 10.41 2.39 -0.90
N LYS A 79 9.69 1.98 -1.94
CA LYS A 79 9.60 2.75 -3.20
C LYS A 79 8.85 4.07 -3.04
N MET A 80 7.81 4.12 -2.22
CA MET A 80 7.13 5.38 -1.88
C MET A 80 8.08 6.38 -1.22
N TRP A 81 8.96 5.92 -0.33
CA TRP A 81 9.94 6.79 0.31
C TRP A 81 11.12 7.16 -0.62
N GLU A 82 11.70 6.18 -1.29
CA GLU A 82 12.88 6.34 -2.15
C GLU A 82 12.60 7.28 -3.32
N ASP A 83 11.48 7.06 -4.01
CA ASP A 83 11.20 7.70 -5.30
C ASP A 83 10.29 8.94 -5.13
N HIS A 84 9.49 9.00 -4.06
CA HIS A 84 8.47 10.05 -3.89
C HIS A 84 8.49 10.77 -2.54
N ARG A 85 9.34 10.38 -1.60
CA ARG A 85 9.47 10.98 -0.25
C ARG A 85 8.15 11.00 0.54
N VAL A 86 7.29 10.02 0.31
CA VAL A 86 6.06 9.83 1.10
C VAL A 86 6.27 8.70 2.08
N ASN A 87 6.18 9.02 3.38
CA ASN A 87 6.27 8.01 4.43
C ASN A 87 5.02 7.14 4.45
N MET A 88 5.19 5.88 4.85
CA MET A 88 4.08 4.97 5.06
C MET A 88 4.26 4.22 6.38
N ILE A 89 3.20 4.15 7.17
CA ILE A 89 3.13 3.36 8.41
C ILE A 89 2.20 2.16 8.21
N ARG A 90 2.39 1.11 9.00
CA ARG A 90 1.58 -0.11 8.97
C ARG A 90 0.82 -0.25 10.27
N ARG A 91 -0.49 -0.52 10.20
CA ARG A 91 -1.34 -0.82 11.36
C ARG A 91 -2.38 -1.88 11.02
N THR A 92 -2.73 -2.69 12.00
CA THR A 92 -3.93 -3.53 11.95
C THR A 92 -5.18 -2.70 12.23
N LEU A 93 -6.37 -3.19 11.84
CA LEU A 93 -7.63 -2.52 12.19
C LEU A 93 -7.80 -2.35 13.71
N ALA A 94 -7.37 -3.34 14.50
CA ALA A 94 -7.37 -3.26 15.96
C ALA A 94 -6.49 -2.12 16.49
N GLN A 95 -5.31 -1.88 15.90
CA GLN A 95 -4.46 -0.75 16.27
C GLN A 95 -5.07 0.58 15.84
N VAL A 96 -5.63 0.65 14.63
CA VAL A 96 -6.35 1.85 14.17
C VAL A 96 -7.50 2.19 15.12
N ALA A 97 -8.25 1.19 15.61
CA ALA A 97 -9.32 1.41 16.59
C ALA A 97 -8.83 2.07 17.89
N ASN A 98 -7.60 1.78 18.30
CA ASN A 98 -7.03 2.28 19.56
C ASN A 98 -6.29 3.62 19.40
N GLU A 99 -5.69 3.86 18.23
CA GLU A 99 -4.74 4.96 18.00
C GLU A 99 -5.30 6.03 17.06
N GLY A 100 -6.35 5.74 16.31
CA GLY A 100 -6.90 6.60 15.26
C GLY A 100 -7.86 7.64 15.80
N VAL A 101 -7.67 8.88 15.36
CA VAL A 101 -8.51 10.04 15.71
C VAL A 101 -8.83 10.80 14.43
N VAL A 102 -10.10 11.13 14.23
CA VAL A 102 -10.53 12.09 13.21
C VAL A 102 -10.63 13.45 13.88
N GLU A 103 -9.85 14.41 13.40
CA GLU A 103 -9.83 15.79 13.90
C GLU A 103 -11.10 16.54 13.48
N GLU A 104 -11.35 17.72 14.05
CA GLU A 104 -12.55 18.54 13.74
C GLU A 104 -12.63 18.94 12.25
N ASP A 105 -11.48 19.04 11.59
CA ASP A 105 -11.37 19.33 10.16
C ASP A 105 -11.54 18.09 9.26
N GLY A 106 -11.84 16.93 9.85
CA GLY A 106 -12.00 15.63 9.17
C GLY A 106 -10.70 14.93 8.78
N SER A 107 -9.54 15.51 9.11
CA SER A 107 -8.24 14.86 8.90
C SER A 107 -8.05 13.68 9.85
N LEU A 108 -7.33 12.65 9.38
CA LEU A 108 -7.03 11.47 10.17
C LEU A 108 -5.65 11.62 10.82
N SER A 109 -5.57 11.36 12.12
CA SER A 109 -4.32 11.25 12.86
C SER A 109 -4.19 9.86 13.46
N ILE A 110 -3.02 9.23 13.30
CA ILE A 110 -2.68 7.95 13.94
C ILE A 110 -1.27 8.08 14.52
N ASP A 111 -1.14 7.88 15.83
CA ASP A 111 0.15 7.95 16.52
C ASP A 111 0.88 9.30 16.24
N GLY A 112 0.11 10.39 16.20
CA GLY A 112 0.62 11.74 15.90
C GLY A 112 0.94 12.01 14.43
N HIS A 113 0.75 11.04 13.53
CA HIS A 113 0.98 11.20 12.09
C HIS A 113 -0.29 11.61 11.38
N HIS A 114 -0.20 12.63 10.54
CA HIS A 114 -1.30 13.06 9.67
C HIS A 114 -1.44 12.13 8.47
N ILE A 115 -2.52 11.34 8.47
CA ILE A 115 -2.77 10.30 7.49
C ILE A 115 -3.55 10.85 6.31
N THR A 116 -2.90 10.85 5.15
CA THR A 116 -3.43 11.42 3.90
C THR A 116 -3.97 10.35 2.94
N LEU A 117 -3.51 9.11 3.08
CA LEU A 117 -3.97 7.98 2.29
C LEU A 117 -4.06 6.71 3.13
N VAL A 118 -5.06 5.88 2.88
CA VAL A 118 -5.28 4.57 3.49
C VAL A 118 -5.28 3.51 2.40
N TYR A 119 -4.26 2.64 2.42
CA TYR A 119 -4.09 1.52 1.51
C TYR A 119 -4.41 0.21 2.23
N PHE A 120 -5.48 -0.46 1.81
CA PHE A 120 -5.92 -1.70 2.44
C PHE A 120 -5.17 -2.91 1.88
N ARG A 121 -4.47 -3.61 2.77
CA ARG A 121 -3.93 -4.97 2.60
C ARG A 121 -4.54 -5.93 3.63
N ALA A 122 -5.68 -5.55 4.20
CA ALA A 122 -6.55 -6.33 5.09
C ALA A 122 -7.97 -5.76 5.00
N GLY A 123 -8.92 -6.41 5.66
CA GLY A 123 -10.32 -5.98 5.69
C GLY A 123 -11.10 -6.42 4.45
N TYR A 124 -10.61 -7.43 3.73
CA TYR A 124 -11.26 -8.05 2.56
C TYR A 124 -11.82 -9.44 2.87
N THR A 125 -11.60 -9.96 4.08
CA THR A 125 -12.23 -11.19 4.57
C THR A 125 -12.99 -10.92 5.87
N PRO A 126 -14.04 -11.68 6.19
CA PRO A 126 -14.72 -11.58 7.49
C PRO A 126 -13.78 -11.83 8.68
N ASP A 127 -12.74 -12.66 8.50
CA ASP A 127 -11.77 -12.99 9.55
C ASP A 127 -10.92 -11.78 9.98
N ASP A 128 -10.85 -10.73 9.15
CA ASP A 128 -10.21 -9.45 9.50
C ASP A 128 -11.05 -8.62 10.50
N TYR A 129 -12.28 -9.05 10.78
CA TYR A 129 -13.25 -8.37 11.65
C TYR A 129 -13.72 -9.27 12.80
N PRO A 130 -12.81 -9.71 13.69
CA PRO A 130 -13.17 -10.62 14.79
C PRO A 130 -14.06 -9.95 15.85
N THR A 131 -14.06 -8.61 15.92
CA THR A 131 -14.87 -7.84 16.88
C THR A 131 -15.44 -6.56 16.26
N GLU A 132 -16.31 -5.87 16.98
CA GLU A 132 -16.83 -4.55 16.60
C GLU A 132 -15.74 -3.45 16.53
N LYS A 133 -14.57 -3.68 17.12
CA LYS A 133 -13.46 -2.72 17.06
C LYS A 133 -12.96 -2.53 15.64
N GLU A 134 -12.81 -3.63 14.89
CA GLU A 134 -12.33 -3.57 13.51
C GLU A 134 -13.35 -2.94 12.58
N TRP A 135 -14.65 -3.16 12.84
CA TRP A 135 -15.74 -2.47 12.14
C TRP A 135 -15.74 -0.97 12.42
N SER A 136 -15.59 -0.59 13.69
CA SER A 136 -15.50 0.81 14.11
C SER A 136 -14.29 1.51 13.49
N ALA A 137 -13.13 0.83 13.45
CA ALA A 137 -11.94 1.33 12.77
C ALA A 137 -12.15 1.53 11.28
N ARG A 138 -12.78 0.55 10.60
CA ARG A 138 -13.07 0.67 9.16
C ARG A 138 -14.01 1.84 8.87
N LEU A 139 -15.03 2.05 9.70
CA LEU A 139 -15.93 3.20 9.58
C LEU A 139 -15.19 4.53 9.80
N LEU A 140 -14.36 4.61 10.85
CA LEU A 140 -13.55 5.80 11.14
C LEU A 140 -12.65 6.16 9.94
N LEU A 141 -11.96 5.18 9.36
CA LEU A 141 -11.13 5.37 8.17
C LEU A 141 -11.95 5.88 6.98
N GLU A 142 -13.16 5.36 6.77
CA GLU A 142 -14.02 5.75 5.65
C GLU A 142 -14.56 7.18 5.81
N GLN A 143 -14.89 7.59 7.03
CA GLN A 143 -15.37 8.94 7.37
C GLN A 143 -14.27 10.00 7.25
N ALA A 144 -13.01 9.63 7.42
CA ALA A 144 -11.89 10.55 7.31
C ALA A 144 -11.69 11.08 5.88
N HIS A 145 -11.15 12.30 5.75
CA HIS A 145 -10.82 12.94 4.47
C HIS A 145 -9.66 12.28 3.71
N SER A 146 -8.90 11.39 4.36
CA SER A 146 -7.85 10.61 3.69
C SER A 146 -8.37 9.93 2.42
N VAL A 147 -7.50 9.74 1.43
CA VAL A 147 -7.82 8.96 0.22
C VAL A 147 -7.87 7.47 0.59
N LYS A 148 -8.91 6.73 0.16
CA LYS A 148 -9.02 5.29 0.44
C LYS A 148 -8.71 4.48 -0.80
N CYS A 149 -7.89 3.44 -0.65
CA CYS A 149 -7.53 2.48 -1.69
C CYS A 149 -7.74 1.04 -1.18
N PRO A 150 -8.93 0.43 -1.43
CA PRO A 150 -10.14 1.02 -2.01
C PRO A 150 -10.99 1.77 -0.96
N ASN A 151 -11.84 2.69 -1.41
CA ASN A 151 -12.99 3.16 -0.63
C ASN A 151 -14.07 2.08 -0.56
N ILE A 152 -15.10 2.28 0.27
CA ILE A 152 -16.15 1.27 0.44
C ILE A 152 -16.93 0.98 -0.86
N ALA A 153 -17.13 1.99 -1.71
CA ALA A 153 -17.86 1.83 -2.97
C ALA A 153 -17.10 0.96 -3.98
N CYS A 154 -15.77 1.05 -4.03
CA CYS A 154 -14.92 0.18 -4.85
C CYS A 154 -14.71 -1.21 -4.23
N HIS A 155 -14.98 -1.37 -2.94
CA HIS A 155 -14.88 -2.65 -2.25
C HIS A 155 -16.08 -3.56 -2.55
N LEU A 156 -17.28 -2.99 -2.62
CA LEU A 156 -18.55 -3.68 -2.92
C LEU A 156 -18.63 -4.16 -4.37
#